data_AF-A0A813FNG6-F1
#
_entry.id   AF-A0A813FNG6-F1
#
_cell.length_a   1.000
_cell.length_b   1.000
_cell.length_c   1.000
_cell.angle_alpha   90.00
_cell.angle_beta   90.00
_cell.angle_gamma   90.00
#
_symmetry.space_group_name_H-M   'P 1'
#
loop_
_entity.id
_entity.type
_entity.pdbx_description
1 polymer ?
#
loop_
_entity_poly.entity_id
_entity_poly.type
_entity_poly.pdbx_seq_one_letter_code
_entity_poly.pdbx_strand_id
1 'polypeptide(L)'
;MALESADWALSTAAVPPWALLAATALISFAVGFLVAARGRRARSRPAAQPNGYNNNSNNSNNNNNSNNNKKPKRTEYRNSSKGARDGQQKGALGPGAVKSAEDKPSAPALKLGHLNLFLHFDCAPKLLEMGLFPNAQEIAESMACLHAVDKHIPFVRFADKDILCIIVGDGVAPRTAALVAMRTKWRRVISVDPVLPGGSNVDGQGQLIRGAVSAHSGYARQGEQSQLKKEKLQRQLEQINGIDRLEMLAMPVEQCVIDVEPGQDLHVLLLLPHAHVVPDMALGALRLRADSTAPLPTISVVQLPCCSYVKHDTVCDLAADVQYVDSRICGDKLGGARDVRIWLDVTPAAIALRAVRVGDKVPLTSKLVARQRKNLGEPSAKRGQS
;
A
#
# COMPACT_ATOMS: atom_id res chain seq x y z
N MET A 1 6.81 29.40 -49.34
CA MET A 1 6.95 27.99 -48.91
C MET A 1 5.66 27.64 -48.18
N ALA A 2 4.84 26.81 -48.81
CA ALA A 2 3.50 26.48 -48.38
C ALA A 2 3.52 25.57 -47.14
N LEU A 3 2.67 25.90 -46.16
CA LEU A 3 2.35 25.08 -44.99
C LEU A 3 1.07 24.33 -45.30
N GLU A 4 1.15 23.00 -45.41
CA GLU A 4 0.00 22.12 -45.55
C GLU A 4 -0.66 21.90 -44.18
N SER A 5 -1.94 22.26 -44.10
CA SER A 5 -2.86 21.95 -43.01
C SER A 5 -3.57 20.62 -43.30
N ALA A 6 -3.43 19.63 -42.42
CA ALA A 6 -4.15 18.37 -42.49
C ALA A 6 -5.47 18.46 -41.71
N ASP A 7 -6.58 18.57 -42.44
CA ASP A 7 -7.94 18.41 -41.93
C ASP A 7 -8.27 16.92 -41.73
N TRP A 8 -8.69 16.54 -40.53
CA TRP A 8 -9.21 15.22 -40.21
C TRP A 8 -10.76 15.28 -40.28
N ALA A 9 -11.30 14.96 -41.45
CA ALA A 9 -12.74 14.76 -41.61
C ALA A 9 -13.14 13.39 -41.03
N LEU A 10 -13.91 13.39 -39.94
CA LEU A 10 -14.60 12.22 -39.41
C LEU A 10 -15.69 11.78 -40.41
N SER A 11 -15.42 10.69 -41.12
CA SER A 11 -16.41 9.99 -41.95
C SER A 11 -17.40 9.23 -41.06
N THR A 12 -18.62 9.73 -40.97
CA THR A 12 -19.77 9.03 -40.38
C THR A 12 -20.23 7.89 -41.30
N ALA A 13 -19.62 6.72 -41.16
CA ALA A 13 -20.11 5.51 -41.80
C ALA A 13 -21.43 5.07 -41.12
N ALA A 14 -22.52 5.12 -41.88
CA ALA A 14 -23.84 4.68 -41.46
C ALA A 14 -23.85 3.18 -41.15
N VAL A 15 -24.29 2.81 -39.94
CA VAL A 15 -24.49 1.41 -39.54
C VAL A 15 -25.72 0.88 -40.28
N PRO A 16 -25.63 -0.26 -41.01
CA PRO A 16 -26.75 -0.77 -41.77
C PRO A 16 -27.86 -1.34 -40.86
N PRO A 17 -29.14 -1.13 -41.21
CA PRO A 17 -30.29 -1.40 -40.34
C PRO A 17 -30.54 -2.87 -39.98
N TRP A 18 -29.81 -3.83 -40.58
CA TRP A 18 -29.92 -5.25 -40.21
C TRP A 18 -29.12 -5.62 -38.95
N ALA A 19 -28.16 -4.79 -38.52
CA ALA A 19 -27.34 -5.06 -37.33
C ALA A 19 -28.13 -4.99 -36.00
N LEU A 20 -29.31 -4.37 -35.99
CA LEU A 20 -30.19 -4.27 -34.82
C LEU A 20 -31.13 -5.47 -34.61
N LEU A 21 -31.24 -6.38 -35.58
CA LEU A 21 -32.13 -7.56 -35.49
C LEU A 21 -31.44 -8.83 -34.98
N ALA A 22 -30.11 -8.86 -34.89
CA ALA A 22 -29.36 -10.00 -34.34
C ALA A 22 -29.26 -9.98 -32.79
N ALA A 23 -29.48 -8.83 -32.16
CA ALA A 23 -29.30 -8.66 -30.71
C ALA A 23 -30.49 -9.16 -29.86
N THR A 24 -31.68 -9.37 -30.45
CA THR A 24 -32.88 -9.82 -29.72
C THR A 24 -33.10 -11.33 -29.75
N ALA A 25 -32.40 -12.08 -30.60
CA ALA A 25 -32.56 -13.54 -30.71
C ALA A 25 -31.71 -14.35 -29.70
N LEU A 26 -30.75 -13.74 -29.01
CA LEU A 26 -29.86 -14.43 -28.04
C LEU A 26 -30.33 -14.35 -26.58
N ILE A 27 -31.41 -13.62 -26.28
CA ILE A 27 -31.90 -13.43 -24.90
C ILE A 27 -32.95 -14.49 -24.49
N SER A 28 -33.47 -15.30 -25.42
CA SER A 28 -34.52 -16.31 -25.12
C SER A 28 -34.02 -17.73 -24.82
N PHE A 29 -32.72 -18.00 -24.84
CA PHE A 29 -32.17 -19.35 -24.55
C PHE A 29 -31.53 -19.51 -23.15
N ALA A 30 -31.47 -18.45 -22.33
CA ALA A 30 -30.72 -18.44 -21.07
C ALA A 30 -31.58 -18.60 -19.78
N VAL A 31 -32.89 -18.86 -19.87
CA VAL A 31 -33.79 -19.00 -18.70
C VAL A 31 -34.18 -20.47 -18.43
N GLY A 32 -33.61 -21.42 -19.16
CA GLY A 32 -34.10 -22.81 -19.19
C GLY A 32 -33.24 -23.88 -18.53
N PHE A 33 -32.18 -23.61 -17.77
CA PHE A 33 -31.38 -24.69 -17.16
C PHE A 33 -30.59 -24.21 -15.92
N LEU A 34 -31.24 -24.16 -14.75
CA LEU A 34 -30.52 -24.36 -13.46
C LEU A 34 -31.47 -24.74 -12.31
N VAL A 35 -32.27 -25.78 -12.52
CA VAL A 35 -32.87 -26.56 -11.43
C VAL A 35 -32.30 -27.98 -11.52
N ALA A 36 -31.85 -28.50 -10.38
CA ALA A 36 -31.37 -29.86 -10.11
C ALA A 36 -29.85 -30.10 -10.22
N ALA A 37 -29.16 -30.04 -9.07
CA ALA A 37 -28.24 -31.11 -8.63
C ALA A 37 -27.85 -30.93 -7.16
N ARG A 38 -28.71 -31.42 -6.26
CA ARG A 38 -28.33 -31.80 -4.90
C ARG A 38 -27.46 -33.05 -4.99
N GLY A 39 -26.18 -32.96 -4.61
CA GLY A 39 -25.27 -34.09 -4.54
C GLY A 39 -24.46 -34.07 -3.24
N ARG A 40 -24.98 -34.76 -2.21
CA ARG A 40 -24.26 -35.06 -0.97
C ARG A 40 -23.03 -35.90 -1.30
N ARG A 41 -21.84 -35.52 -0.81
CA ARG A 41 -20.75 -36.46 -0.54
C ARG A 41 -20.15 -36.18 0.82
N ALA A 42 -20.53 -37.04 1.76
CA ALA A 42 -19.78 -37.29 2.98
C ALA A 42 -18.43 -37.93 2.61
N ARG A 43 -17.34 -37.42 3.17
CA ARG A 43 -16.06 -38.14 3.26
C ARG A 43 -15.51 -38.02 4.67
N SER A 44 -15.62 -39.17 5.36
CA SER A 44 -14.76 -39.75 6.38
C SER A 44 -13.51 -38.97 6.82
N ARG A 45 -13.47 -38.67 8.12
CA ARG A 45 -12.26 -38.43 8.93
C ARG A 45 -11.44 -39.73 9.03
N PRO A 46 -10.10 -39.68 8.95
CA PRO A 46 -9.23 -40.63 9.62
C PRO A 46 -8.76 -40.09 10.98
N ALA A 47 -8.54 -41.05 11.87
CA ALA A 47 -8.25 -40.91 13.29
C ALA A 47 -6.85 -40.34 13.57
N ALA A 48 -6.73 -39.83 14.79
CA ALA A 48 -5.53 -39.28 15.41
C ALA A 48 -4.39 -40.30 15.56
N GLN A 49 -3.16 -39.79 15.53
CA GLN A 49 -2.04 -40.35 16.29
C GLN A 49 -1.42 -39.26 17.18
N PRO A 50 -1.07 -39.59 18.44
CA PRO A 50 -0.47 -38.65 19.37
C PRO A 50 1.06 -38.64 19.22
N ASN A 51 1.65 -37.52 18.82
CA ASN A 51 3.09 -37.32 18.92
C ASN A 51 3.40 -36.35 20.07
N GLY A 52 4.24 -36.83 20.97
CA GLY A 52 4.63 -36.18 22.21
C GLY A 52 5.34 -34.85 21.99
N TYR A 53 4.89 -33.84 22.72
CA TYR A 53 5.63 -32.60 22.88
C TYR A 53 6.67 -32.77 23.98
N ASN A 54 7.92 -32.73 23.56
CA ASN A 54 9.09 -32.65 24.43
C ASN A 54 9.22 -31.20 24.90
N ASN A 55 9.07 -30.98 26.21
CA ASN A 55 9.36 -29.70 26.87
C ASN A 55 10.88 -29.50 26.88
N ASN A 56 11.38 -28.45 26.22
CA ASN A 56 12.71 -27.94 26.53
C ASN A 56 12.76 -26.41 26.47
N SER A 57 12.65 -25.83 27.66
CA SER A 57 13.49 -24.80 28.28
C SER A 57 13.92 -23.55 27.49
N ASN A 58 13.55 -22.40 28.09
CA ASN A 58 14.40 -21.26 28.45
C ASN A 58 15.53 -20.86 27.49
N ASN A 59 15.39 -19.69 26.83
CA ASN A 59 16.38 -18.62 26.99
C ASN A 59 15.85 -17.26 26.45
N SER A 60 15.25 -16.45 27.33
CA SER A 60 14.94 -15.05 27.02
C SER A 60 16.17 -14.19 27.35
N ASN A 61 17.10 -14.09 26.40
CA ASN A 61 18.21 -13.14 26.50
C ASN A 61 17.78 -11.78 25.97
N ASN A 62 17.36 -10.93 26.90
CA ASN A 62 16.89 -9.57 26.66
C ASN A 62 18.08 -8.61 26.61
N ASN A 63 18.73 -8.48 25.45
CA ASN A 63 19.84 -7.53 25.26
C ASN A 63 19.35 -6.23 24.61
N ASN A 64 18.86 -5.32 25.46
CA ASN A 64 18.68 -3.91 25.14
C ASN A 64 20.04 -3.21 25.13
N ASN A 65 20.68 -3.11 23.97
CA ASN A 65 21.87 -2.28 23.79
C ASN A 65 21.50 -0.94 23.17
N SER A 66 21.06 0.00 24.02
CA SER A 66 20.79 1.39 23.64
C SER A 66 22.11 2.17 23.58
N ASN A 67 22.74 2.20 22.42
CA ASN A 67 23.89 3.07 22.16
C ASN A 67 23.38 4.48 21.77
N ASN A 68 23.00 5.26 22.78
CA ASN A 68 22.70 6.69 22.64
C ASN A 68 23.99 7.49 22.77
N ASN A 69 24.58 7.87 21.62
CA ASN A 69 25.61 8.91 21.61
C ASN A 69 25.44 9.81 20.38
N LYS A 70 24.53 10.77 20.48
CA LYS A 70 24.52 12.00 19.67
C LYS A 70 23.82 13.10 20.46
N LYS A 71 24.64 13.98 21.06
CA LYS A 71 24.22 15.24 21.68
C LYS A 71 23.48 16.11 20.64
N PRO A 72 22.25 16.57 20.88
CA PRO A 72 21.70 17.68 20.11
C PRO A 72 22.22 19.01 20.66
N LYS A 73 22.69 19.87 19.75
CA LYS A 73 23.00 21.27 20.02
C LYS A 73 21.73 21.98 20.47
N ARG A 74 21.78 22.57 21.66
CA ARG A 74 20.76 23.44 22.26
C ARG A 74 20.67 24.74 21.44
N THR A 75 19.67 24.86 20.58
CA THR A 75 19.26 26.15 20.02
C THR A 75 18.30 26.81 20.99
N GLU A 76 18.75 27.91 21.60
CA GLU A 76 17.95 28.79 22.45
C GLU A 76 16.84 29.45 21.64
N TYR A 77 15.59 29.13 21.98
CA TYR A 77 14.43 29.90 21.51
C TYR A 77 14.17 31.01 22.53
N ARG A 78 14.54 32.22 22.15
CA ARG A 78 14.39 33.45 22.93
C ARG A 78 12.97 33.99 22.71
N ASN A 79 12.02 33.57 23.54
CA ASN A 79 10.68 34.16 23.56
C ASN A 79 10.73 35.56 24.18
N SER A 80 10.52 36.57 23.35
CA SER A 80 10.31 37.95 23.77
C SER A 80 8.81 38.22 23.83
N SER A 81 8.23 38.25 25.03
CA SER A 81 6.88 38.79 25.27
C SER A 81 7.01 40.10 26.04
N LYS A 82 6.76 41.20 25.33
CA LYS A 82 6.55 42.55 25.87
C LYS A 82 5.05 42.84 25.87
N GLY A 83 4.59 43.53 26.92
CA GLY A 83 3.26 44.15 27.04
C GLY A 83 2.42 43.50 28.13
N ALA A 84 1.73 44.20 29.02
CA ALA A 84 1.59 45.60 29.43
C ALA A 84 0.68 45.53 30.67
N ARG A 85 0.76 46.54 31.53
CA ARG A 85 0.19 46.57 32.88
C ARG A 85 -1.31 46.91 32.92
N ASP A 86 -1.82 46.74 34.14
CA ASP A 86 -2.88 47.49 34.85
C ASP A 86 -4.33 46.97 34.76
N GLY A 87 -4.92 46.77 35.95
CA GLY A 87 -6.31 46.36 36.11
C GLY A 87 -6.65 45.80 37.48
N GLN A 88 -6.51 46.62 38.52
CA GLN A 88 -6.88 46.36 39.91
C GLN A 88 -8.41 46.35 40.08
N GLN A 89 -9.01 45.27 40.59
CA GLN A 89 -10.34 45.34 41.23
C GLN A 89 -10.53 44.27 42.31
N LYS A 90 -10.77 44.74 43.53
CA LYS A 90 -11.22 44.01 44.73
C LYS A 90 -12.73 43.84 44.66
N GLY A 91 -13.26 42.68 45.04
CA GLY A 91 -14.71 42.54 45.28
C GLY A 91 -15.16 41.17 45.75
N ALA A 92 -15.68 41.13 46.99
CA ALA A 92 -16.69 40.24 47.56
C ALA A 92 -16.40 38.72 47.72
N LEU A 93 -16.28 38.33 49.00
CA LEU A 93 -16.41 36.98 49.53
C LEU A 93 -17.87 36.49 49.41
N GLY A 94 -18.08 35.42 48.64
CA GLY A 94 -19.33 34.65 48.60
C GLY A 94 -19.09 33.21 49.08
N PRO A 95 -20.03 32.59 49.81
CA PRO A 95 -19.85 31.27 50.40
C PRO A 95 -20.15 30.13 49.41
N GLY A 96 -19.26 29.13 49.38
CA GLY A 96 -19.66 27.73 49.22
C GLY A 96 -19.89 27.16 47.81
N ALA A 97 -19.05 27.49 46.82
CA ALA A 97 -19.00 26.71 45.59
C ALA A 97 -18.09 25.48 45.79
N VAL A 98 -18.69 24.29 45.91
CA VAL A 98 -17.98 23.00 45.87
C VAL A 98 -17.21 22.95 44.56
N LYS A 99 -15.89 23.08 44.62
CA LYS A 99 -14.99 22.90 43.47
C LYS A 99 -15.13 21.45 43.00
N SER A 100 -16.00 21.24 42.02
CA SER A 100 -16.04 20.01 41.22
C SER A 100 -14.63 19.72 40.74
N ALA A 101 -14.06 18.62 41.21
CA ALA A 101 -12.74 18.16 40.83
C ALA A 101 -12.67 18.13 39.31
N GLU A 102 -11.80 18.95 38.72
CA GLU A 102 -11.54 18.94 37.29
C GLU A 102 -11.09 17.54 36.90
N ASP A 103 -11.94 16.84 36.13
CA ASP A 103 -11.64 15.52 35.57
C ASP A 103 -10.37 15.62 34.73
N LYS A 104 -9.27 15.12 35.30
CA LYS A 104 -7.99 15.03 34.63
C LYS A 104 -8.20 14.16 33.38
N PRO A 105 -7.94 14.65 32.16
CA PRO A 105 -8.23 13.90 30.94
C PRO A 105 -7.49 12.57 31.00
N SER A 106 -8.26 11.47 31.10
CA SER A 106 -7.72 10.12 31.13
C SER A 106 -6.87 9.92 29.87
N ALA A 107 -5.66 9.39 30.02
CA ALA A 107 -4.77 9.14 28.90
C ALA A 107 -5.52 8.36 27.80
N PRO A 108 -5.41 8.75 26.53
CA PRO A 108 -6.18 8.14 25.45
C PRO A 108 -5.89 6.64 25.38
N ALA A 109 -6.93 5.82 25.54
CA ALA A 109 -6.82 4.37 25.51
C ALA A 109 -6.31 3.90 24.14
N LEU A 110 -5.27 3.07 24.14
CA LEU A 110 -4.72 2.46 22.93
C LEU A 110 -5.78 1.55 22.28
N LYS A 111 -6.09 1.80 21.01
CA LYS A 111 -7.06 1.00 20.24
C LYS A 111 -6.32 -0.10 19.48
N LEU A 112 -6.42 -1.34 19.97
CA LEU A 112 -5.72 -2.50 19.38
C LEU A 112 -6.55 -3.22 18.30
N GLY A 113 -7.49 -2.53 17.65
CA GLY A 113 -8.47 -3.15 16.74
C GLY A 113 -7.82 -3.90 15.57
N HIS A 114 -6.79 -3.33 14.96
CA HIS A 114 -6.06 -3.96 13.84
C HIS A 114 -5.26 -5.18 14.27
N LEU A 115 -4.58 -5.12 15.42
CA LEU A 115 -3.86 -6.26 15.97
C LEU A 115 -4.81 -7.40 16.33
N ASN A 116 -5.94 -7.08 16.98
CA ASN A 116 -6.94 -8.08 17.31
C ASN A 116 -7.46 -8.75 16.03
N LEU A 117 -7.80 -7.98 15.00
CA LEU A 117 -8.26 -8.53 13.72
C LEU A 117 -7.19 -9.40 13.04
N PHE A 118 -5.93 -8.96 13.03
CA PHE A 118 -4.82 -9.74 12.48
C PHE A 118 -4.70 -11.11 13.15
N LEU A 119 -4.74 -11.16 14.48
CA LEU A 119 -4.61 -12.41 15.22
C LEU A 119 -5.76 -13.40 14.97
N HIS A 120 -6.90 -12.96 14.42
CA HIS A 120 -8.00 -13.82 14.02
C HIS A 120 -7.83 -14.41 12.61
N PHE A 121 -6.82 -14.00 11.85
CA PHE A 121 -6.57 -14.57 10.53
C PHE A 121 -5.86 -15.93 10.63
N ASP A 122 -6.34 -16.90 9.85
CA ASP A 122 -5.74 -18.24 9.77
C ASP A 122 -4.26 -18.20 9.34
N CYS A 123 -3.87 -17.19 8.54
CA CYS A 123 -2.48 -17.01 8.10
C CYS A 123 -1.58 -16.32 9.12
N ALA A 124 -2.12 -15.73 10.20
CA ALA A 124 -1.35 -14.94 11.15
C ALA A 124 -0.23 -15.73 11.85
N PRO A 125 -0.45 -16.97 12.34
CA PRO A 125 0.64 -17.76 12.92
C PRO A 125 1.80 -17.96 11.96
N LYS A 126 1.51 -18.22 10.67
CA LYS A 126 2.53 -18.42 9.65
C LYS A 126 3.30 -17.14 9.34
N LEU A 127 2.61 -16.01 9.21
CA LEU A 127 3.23 -14.69 8.98
C LEU A 127 4.14 -14.28 10.16
N LEU A 128 3.74 -14.60 11.40
CA LEU A 128 4.55 -14.37 12.61
C LEU A 128 5.76 -15.31 12.67
N GLU A 129 5.61 -16.58 12.33
CA GLU A 129 6.71 -17.56 12.25
C GLU A 129 7.78 -17.12 11.25
N MET A 130 7.36 -16.57 10.11
CA MET A 130 8.26 -16.00 9.10
C MET A 130 9.01 -14.74 9.59
N GLY A 131 8.65 -14.16 10.74
CA GLY A 131 9.34 -13.00 11.29
C GLY A 131 9.30 -11.75 10.40
N LEU A 132 8.22 -11.56 9.63
CA LEU A 132 8.08 -10.43 8.70
C LEU A 132 7.92 -9.09 9.43
N PHE A 133 7.17 -9.10 10.53
CA PHE A 133 6.82 -7.91 11.28
C PHE A 133 7.78 -7.70 12.46
N PRO A 134 8.61 -6.64 12.46
CA PRO A 134 9.52 -6.37 13.56
C PRO A 134 8.81 -5.86 14.82
N ASN A 135 7.61 -5.28 14.67
CA ASN A 135 6.82 -4.73 15.76
C ASN A 135 5.32 -4.68 15.42
N ALA A 136 4.49 -4.30 16.40
CA ALA A 136 3.04 -4.21 16.26
C ALA A 136 2.57 -3.06 15.36
N GLN A 137 3.35 -1.99 15.22
CA GLN A 137 3.02 -0.86 14.34
C GLN A 137 2.98 -1.33 12.88
N GLU A 138 3.95 -2.11 12.43
CA GLU A 138 4.01 -2.61 11.05
C GLU A 138 2.82 -3.54 10.72
N ILE A 139 2.37 -4.34 11.69
CA ILE A 139 1.13 -5.14 11.56
C ILE A 139 -0.07 -4.20 11.40
N ALA A 140 -0.17 -3.19 12.26
CA ALA A 140 -1.30 -2.26 12.26
C ALA A 140 -1.37 -1.42 10.97
N GLU A 141 -0.24 -0.97 10.42
CA GLU A 141 -0.16 -0.28 9.12
C GLU A 141 -0.57 -1.19 7.96
N SER A 142 -0.09 -2.44 7.93
CA SER A 142 -0.48 -3.43 6.91
C SER A 142 -1.98 -3.75 6.95
N MET A 143 -2.51 -3.92 8.17
CA MET A 143 -3.94 -4.16 8.40
C MET A 143 -4.80 -2.95 8.04
N ALA A 144 -4.32 -1.73 8.29
CA ALA A 144 -5.04 -0.52 7.91
C ALA A 144 -5.14 -0.39 6.38
N CYS A 145 -4.10 -0.72 5.62
CA CYS A 145 -4.19 -0.80 4.15
C CYS A 145 -5.25 -1.81 3.71
N LEU A 146 -5.23 -3.02 4.27
CA LEU A 146 -6.19 -4.07 3.91
C LEU A 146 -7.64 -3.68 4.28
N HIS A 147 -7.84 -3.08 5.45
CA HIS A 147 -9.13 -2.57 5.91
C HIS A 147 -9.63 -1.43 5.00
N ALA A 148 -8.75 -0.52 4.58
CA ALA A 148 -9.10 0.57 3.69
C ALA A 148 -9.62 0.04 2.35
N VAL A 149 -8.97 -0.98 1.79
CA VAL A 149 -9.45 -1.64 0.56
C VAL A 149 -10.85 -2.24 0.77
N ASP A 150 -11.02 -3.11 1.78
CA ASP A 150 -12.28 -3.81 2.05
C ASP A 150 -13.47 -2.85 2.26
N LYS A 151 -13.21 -1.74 2.95
CA LYS A 151 -14.27 -0.80 3.35
C LYS A 151 -14.60 0.23 2.29
N HIS A 152 -13.61 0.69 1.52
CA HIS A 152 -13.74 1.90 0.72
C HIS A 152 -13.61 1.68 -0.79
N ILE A 153 -13.20 0.50 -1.26
CA ILE A 153 -13.07 0.20 -2.68
C ILE A 153 -14.16 -0.83 -3.06
N PRO A 154 -15.39 -0.38 -3.38
CA PRO A 154 -16.58 -1.26 -3.44
C PRO A 154 -16.57 -2.28 -4.58
N PHE A 155 -15.73 -2.06 -5.60
CA PHE A 155 -15.58 -2.95 -6.75
C PHE A 155 -14.48 -4.00 -6.57
N VAL A 156 -13.77 -4.01 -5.44
CA VAL A 156 -12.76 -5.01 -5.13
C VAL A 156 -13.24 -5.91 -3.99
N ARG A 157 -13.21 -7.23 -4.20
CA ARG A 157 -13.43 -8.22 -3.14
C ARG A 157 -12.19 -9.08 -2.96
N PHE A 158 -11.98 -9.56 -1.74
CA PHE A 158 -10.87 -10.47 -1.44
C PHE A 158 -11.01 -11.84 -2.12
N ALA A 159 -12.16 -12.18 -2.68
CA ALA A 159 -12.38 -13.43 -3.40
C ALA A 159 -12.07 -13.33 -4.91
N ASP A 160 -11.88 -12.11 -5.44
CA ASP A 160 -11.72 -11.87 -6.86
C ASP A 160 -10.32 -12.27 -7.35
N LYS A 161 -10.21 -12.70 -8.60
CA LYS A 161 -8.99 -13.25 -9.22
C LYS A 161 -8.44 -12.38 -10.35
N ASP A 162 -9.06 -11.24 -10.58
CA ASP A 162 -8.79 -10.27 -11.64
C ASP A 162 -8.11 -9.01 -11.09
N ILE A 163 -7.44 -9.16 -9.94
CA ILE A 163 -6.79 -8.07 -9.21
C ILE A 163 -5.28 -8.24 -9.25
N LEU A 164 -4.60 -7.18 -9.66
CA LEU A 164 -3.18 -6.96 -9.48
C LEU A 164 -2.96 -5.98 -8.33
N CYS A 165 -2.33 -6.42 -7.24
CA CYS A 165 -1.99 -5.55 -6.13
C CYS A 165 -0.49 -5.28 -6.09
N ILE A 166 -0.11 -4.02 -5.97
CA ILE A 166 1.28 -3.57 -5.91
C ILE A 166 1.46 -2.81 -4.61
N ILE A 167 2.42 -3.24 -3.80
CA ILE A 167 2.76 -2.65 -2.52
C ILE A 167 4.11 -1.97 -2.69
N VAL A 168 4.15 -0.66 -2.50
CA VAL A 168 5.38 0.15 -2.62
C VAL A 168 5.84 0.56 -1.24
N GLY A 169 7.13 0.37 -0.95
CA GLY A 169 7.72 0.77 0.32
C GLY A 169 7.44 -0.20 1.46
N ASP A 170 7.46 -1.51 1.19
CA ASP A 170 7.23 -2.55 2.21
C ASP A 170 8.45 -2.75 3.14
N GLY A 171 9.61 -2.19 2.76
CA GLY A 171 10.86 -2.22 3.52
C GLY A 171 11.66 -3.50 3.30
N VAL A 172 12.41 -3.92 4.32
CA VAL A 172 13.34 -5.07 4.26
C VAL A 172 12.66 -6.43 4.22
N ALA A 173 11.33 -6.46 4.27
CA ALA A 173 10.52 -7.68 4.15
C ALA A 173 9.19 -7.33 3.45
N PRO A 174 8.58 -8.24 2.69
CA PRO A 174 7.30 -8.00 2.02
C PRO A 174 6.13 -8.11 3.02
N ARG A 175 6.08 -7.24 4.03
CA ARG A 175 5.14 -7.33 5.17
C ARG A 175 3.68 -7.27 4.73
N THR A 176 3.32 -6.17 4.07
CA THR A 176 1.96 -5.91 3.61
C THR A 176 1.66 -6.83 2.43
N ALA A 177 2.61 -7.02 1.52
CA ALA A 177 2.43 -7.88 0.35
C ALA A 177 2.18 -9.35 0.74
N ALA A 178 2.94 -9.91 1.68
CA ALA A 178 2.72 -11.27 2.17
C ALA A 178 1.37 -11.42 2.87
N LEU A 179 1.00 -10.45 3.71
CA LEU A 179 -0.33 -10.44 4.34
C LEU A 179 -1.45 -10.46 3.28
N VAL A 180 -1.37 -9.57 2.29
CA VAL A 180 -2.34 -9.47 1.20
C VAL A 180 -2.39 -10.75 0.36
N ALA A 181 -1.24 -11.30 -0.01
CA ALA A 181 -1.12 -12.52 -0.81
C ALA A 181 -1.73 -13.74 -0.10
N MET A 182 -1.52 -13.87 1.21
CA MET A 182 -2.08 -14.98 2.00
C MET A 182 -3.56 -14.78 2.36
N ARG A 183 -4.04 -13.54 2.43
CA ARG A 183 -5.40 -13.22 2.90
C ARG A 183 -6.44 -13.13 1.78
N THR A 184 -6.02 -12.86 0.55
CA THR A 184 -6.91 -12.63 -0.59
C THR A 184 -6.82 -13.77 -1.62
N LYS A 185 -7.65 -13.72 -2.66
CA LYS A 185 -7.61 -14.60 -3.85
C LYS A 185 -7.13 -13.86 -5.11
N TRP A 186 -6.56 -12.67 -4.94
CA TRP A 186 -6.07 -11.82 -6.02
C TRP A 186 -5.02 -12.54 -6.88
N ARG A 187 -4.92 -12.16 -8.15
CA ARG A 187 -4.11 -12.87 -9.14
C ARG A 187 -2.63 -12.82 -8.80
N ARG A 188 -2.17 -11.61 -8.51
CA ARG A 188 -0.76 -11.24 -8.34
C ARG A 188 -0.64 -10.18 -7.26
N VAL A 189 0.36 -10.34 -6.41
CA VAL A 189 0.69 -9.39 -5.34
C VAL A 189 2.18 -9.10 -5.42
N ILE A 190 2.54 -7.87 -5.75
CA ILE A 190 3.92 -7.47 -6.02
C ILE A 190 4.40 -6.54 -4.90
N SER A 191 5.44 -6.95 -4.19
CA SER A 191 6.18 -6.09 -3.25
C SER A 191 7.30 -5.37 -3.98
N VAL A 192 7.36 -4.05 -3.88
CA VAL A 192 8.37 -3.20 -4.53
C VAL A 192 9.08 -2.34 -3.49
N ASP A 193 10.35 -2.63 -3.26
CA ASP A 193 11.21 -1.81 -2.39
C ASP A 193 12.70 -2.12 -2.65
N PRO A 194 13.58 -1.10 -2.80
CA PRO A 194 15.00 -1.32 -3.04
C PRO A 194 15.74 -2.06 -1.92
N VAL A 195 15.19 -2.13 -0.71
CA VAL A 195 15.83 -2.85 0.42
C VAL A 195 15.31 -4.28 0.60
N LEU A 196 14.44 -4.77 -0.28
CA LEU A 196 13.99 -6.17 -0.22
C LEU A 196 15.15 -7.15 -0.44
N PRO A 197 15.19 -8.25 0.32
CA PRO A 197 16.22 -9.26 0.16
C PRO A 197 15.98 -10.10 -1.09
N GLY A 198 17.03 -10.35 -1.86
CA GLY A 198 17.03 -11.40 -2.87
C GLY A 198 16.14 -11.13 -4.08
N GLY A 199 15.82 -9.86 -4.39
CA GLY A 199 15.14 -9.54 -5.64
C GLY A 199 15.97 -10.04 -6.81
N SER A 200 15.43 -11.06 -7.48
CA SER A 200 15.82 -11.38 -8.82
C SER A 200 15.55 -10.15 -9.67
N ASN A 201 16.61 -9.49 -10.14
CA ASN A 201 16.50 -8.66 -11.32
C ASN A 201 16.18 -9.63 -12.47
N VAL A 202 14.91 -9.96 -12.63
CA VAL A 202 14.45 -10.64 -13.82
C VAL A 202 14.46 -9.56 -14.88
N ASP A 203 15.36 -9.66 -15.85
CA ASP A 203 15.23 -8.82 -17.04
C ASP A 203 13.89 -9.13 -17.73
N GLY A 204 13.38 -8.23 -18.57
CA GLY A 204 12.10 -8.40 -19.29
C GLY A 204 12.04 -9.62 -20.21
N GLN A 205 13.01 -10.54 -20.14
CA GLN A 205 13.09 -11.82 -20.83
C GLN A 205 13.09 -13.04 -19.90
N GLY A 206 12.91 -12.86 -18.58
CA GLY A 206 12.80 -14.00 -17.66
C GLY A 206 14.15 -14.58 -17.20
N GLN A 207 15.29 -13.95 -17.49
CA GLN A 207 16.58 -14.40 -16.98
C GLN A 207 16.87 -13.76 -15.62
N LEU A 208 17.21 -14.62 -14.66
CA LEU A 208 17.67 -14.23 -13.33
C LEU A 208 19.02 -13.52 -13.44
N ILE A 209 19.04 -12.19 -13.51
CA ILE A 209 20.25 -11.43 -13.21
C ILE A 209 20.48 -11.57 -11.71
N ARG A 210 21.44 -12.43 -11.32
CA ARG A 210 21.97 -12.50 -9.96
C ARG A 210 22.60 -11.14 -9.62
N GLY A 211 21.78 -10.19 -9.20
CA GLY A 211 22.23 -8.98 -8.54
C GLY A 211 22.98 -9.39 -7.29
N ALA A 212 24.30 -9.16 -7.31
CA ALA A 212 25.15 -9.41 -6.16
C ALA A 212 24.54 -8.72 -4.94
N VAL A 213 24.32 -9.48 -3.87
CA VAL A 213 24.00 -8.99 -2.53
C VAL A 213 25.23 -8.23 -2.01
N SER A 214 25.50 -7.07 -2.60
CA SER A 214 26.62 -6.20 -2.29
C SER A 214 26.14 -5.11 -1.35
N ALA A 215 25.96 -5.48 -0.08
CA ALA A 215 26.17 -4.58 1.04
C ALA A 215 26.13 -5.42 2.31
N HIS A 216 27.29 -5.64 2.91
CA HIS A 216 27.61 -5.74 4.35
C HIS A 216 28.99 -6.44 4.49
N SER A 217 30.00 -5.99 3.73
CA SER A 217 31.37 -6.53 3.75
C SER A 217 32.22 -6.03 4.94
N GLY A 218 31.58 -5.68 6.06
CA GLY A 218 32.26 -5.05 7.22
C GLY A 218 32.52 -5.95 8.42
N TYR A 219 32.05 -7.20 8.44
CA TYR A 219 32.08 -8.06 9.64
C TYR A 219 32.89 -9.34 9.45
N ALA A 220 34.21 -9.20 9.25
CA ALA A 220 35.14 -10.34 9.19
C ALA A 220 35.53 -10.93 10.57
N ARG A 221 34.82 -10.58 11.67
CA ARG A 221 35.14 -11.04 13.04
C ARG A 221 33.97 -11.63 13.82
N GLN A 222 32.87 -12.01 13.17
CA GLN A 222 31.74 -12.68 13.84
C GLN A 222 31.65 -14.15 13.40
N GLY A 223 32.47 -15.00 14.03
CA GLY A 223 32.33 -16.47 13.96
C GLY A 223 30.96 -16.93 14.48
N GLU A 224 30.49 -18.09 13.99
CA GLU A 224 29.25 -18.84 14.31
C GLU A 224 27.91 -18.06 14.34
N GLN A 225 27.79 -16.96 15.09
CA GLN A 225 26.60 -16.11 15.13
C GLN A 225 26.23 -15.54 13.75
N SER A 226 27.23 -15.25 12.91
CA SER A 226 26.99 -14.82 11.52
C SER A 226 26.40 -15.95 10.67
N GLN A 227 26.83 -17.20 10.88
CA GLN A 227 26.30 -18.36 10.17
C GLN A 227 24.84 -18.62 10.56
N LEU A 228 24.54 -18.66 11.86
CA LEU A 228 23.16 -18.85 12.35
C LEU A 228 22.21 -17.76 11.85
N LYS A 229 22.65 -16.50 11.81
CA LYS A 229 21.85 -15.39 11.26
C LYS A 229 21.60 -15.57 9.76
N LYS A 230 22.62 -15.98 9.01
CA LYS A 230 22.51 -16.25 7.57
C LYS A 230 21.57 -17.43 7.29
N GLU A 231 21.67 -18.50 8.06
CA GLU A 231 20.77 -19.66 7.95
C GLU A 231 19.32 -19.28 8.29
N LYS A 232 19.11 -18.50 9.34
CA LYS A 232 17.78 -18.00 9.70
C LYS A 232 17.19 -17.14 8.58
N LEU A 233 17.97 -16.22 8.02
CA LEU A 233 17.54 -15.38 6.89
C LEU A 233 17.24 -16.24 5.65
N GLN A 234 18.07 -17.24 5.36
CA GLN A 234 17.87 -18.14 4.24
C GLN A 234 16.55 -18.92 4.37
N ARG A 235 16.27 -19.49 5.55
CA ARG A 235 14.98 -20.17 5.82
C ARG A 235 13.80 -19.22 5.72
N GLN A 236 13.96 -17.99 6.21
CA GLN A 236 12.94 -16.96 6.09
C GLN A 236 12.63 -16.65 4.62
N LEU A 237 13.66 -16.49 3.76
CA LEU A 237 13.48 -16.26 2.33
C LEU A 237 12.84 -17.44 1.61
N GLU A 238 13.21 -18.68 1.97
CA GLU A 238 12.58 -19.88 1.44
C GLU A 238 11.09 -19.93 1.78
N GLN A 239 10.72 -19.56 3.00
CA GLN A 239 9.32 -19.48 3.41
C GLN A 239 8.56 -18.36 2.67
N ILE A 240 9.18 -17.19 2.47
CA ILE A 240 8.59 -16.07 1.73
C ILE A 240 8.38 -16.42 0.26
N ASN A 241 9.40 -17.01 -0.38
CA ASN A 241 9.32 -17.45 -1.77
C ASN A 241 8.31 -18.58 -1.99
N GLY A 242 7.92 -19.28 -0.92
CA GLY A 242 6.85 -20.28 -0.93
C GLY A 242 5.44 -19.69 -0.85
N ILE A 243 5.27 -18.38 -0.70
CA ILE A 243 3.95 -17.74 -0.69
C ILE A 243 3.43 -17.64 -2.12
N ASP A 244 2.31 -18.31 -2.39
CA ASP A 244 1.68 -18.31 -3.70
C ASP A 244 1.27 -16.88 -4.14
N ARG A 245 1.61 -16.53 -5.38
CA ARG A 245 1.31 -15.24 -6.06
C ARG A 245 2.02 -14.00 -5.50
N LEU A 246 2.90 -14.17 -4.52
CA LEU A 246 3.76 -13.10 -4.05
C LEU A 246 4.97 -12.97 -4.98
N GLU A 247 5.15 -11.78 -5.54
CA GLU A 247 6.32 -11.39 -6.32
C GLU A 247 7.10 -10.32 -5.55
N MET A 248 8.43 -10.33 -5.62
CA MET A 248 9.29 -9.34 -4.96
C MET A 248 10.21 -8.68 -5.97
N LEU A 249 10.14 -7.35 -6.06
CA LEU A 249 11.01 -6.52 -6.89
C LEU A 249 11.91 -5.68 -5.98
N ALA A 250 13.17 -6.12 -5.80
CA ALA A 250 14.15 -5.42 -4.97
C ALA A 250 14.83 -4.26 -5.73
N MET A 251 14.04 -3.27 -6.12
CA MET A 251 14.52 -2.10 -6.85
C MET A 251 13.67 -0.87 -6.53
N PRO A 252 14.17 0.35 -6.80
CA PRO A 252 13.35 1.55 -6.73
C PRO A 252 12.15 1.45 -7.69
N VAL A 253 10.98 1.92 -7.27
CA VAL A 253 9.74 1.81 -8.06
C VAL A 253 9.83 2.55 -9.40
N GLU A 254 10.66 3.58 -9.49
CA GLU A 254 10.93 4.34 -10.71
C GLU A 254 11.66 3.52 -11.78
N GLN A 255 12.33 2.46 -11.38
CA GLN A 255 13.04 1.52 -12.26
C GLN A 255 12.16 0.32 -12.63
N CYS A 256 11.02 0.14 -11.96
CA CYS A 256 10.10 -0.94 -12.25
C CYS A 256 9.34 -0.68 -13.56
N VAL A 257 9.06 -1.77 -14.28
CA VAL A 257 8.04 -1.82 -15.32
C VAL A 257 7.18 -3.04 -15.01
N ILE A 258 5.94 -2.79 -14.64
CA ILE A 258 4.97 -3.80 -14.25
C ILE A 258 3.89 -3.83 -15.32
N ASP A 259 3.84 -4.94 -16.04
CA ASP A 259 2.82 -5.19 -17.04
C ASP A 259 1.47 -5.45 -16.40
N VAL A 260 0.48 -4.69 -16.85
CA VAL A 260 -0.93 -4.90 -16.52
C VAL A 260 -1.56 -5.66 -17.67
N GLU A 261 -1.96 -6.90 -17.40
CA GLU A 261 -2.45 -7.85 -18.41
C GLU A 261 -3.90 -7.54 -18.79
N PRO A 262 -4.19 -7.07 -20.01
CA PRO A 262 -5.54 -6.69 -20.42
C PRO A 262 -6.52 -7.86 -20.33
N GLY A 263 -7.68 -7.61 -19.72
CA GLY A 263 -8.72 -8.63 -19.53
C GLY A 263 -8.43 -9.66 -18.42
N GLN A 264 -7.23 -9.64 -17.82
CA GLN A 264 -6.91 -10.43 -16.62
C GLN A 264 -6.82 -9.56 -15.38
N ASP A 265 -6.17 -8.41 -15.48
CA ASP A 265 -6.08 -7.43 -14.40
C ASP A 265 -7.16 -6.38 -14.62
N LEU A 266 -8.40 -6.64 -14.21
CA LEU A 266 -9.51 -5.68 -14.35
C LEU A 266 -9.39 -4.53 -13.34
N HIS A 267 -8.78 -4.81 -12.19
CA HIS A 267 -8.53 -3.83 -11.14
C HIS A 267 -7.07 -3.87 -10.70
N VAL A 268 -6.44 -2.70 -10.65
CA VAL A 268 -5.09 -2.51 -10.13
C VAL A 268 -5.17 -1.76 -8.81
N LEU A 269 -4.56 -2.32 -7.77
CA LEU A 269 -4.43 -1.69 -6.47
C LEU A 269 -2.99 -1.29 -6.21
N LEU A 270 -2.79 -0.03 -5.84
CA LEU A 270 -1.49 0.50 -5.44
C LEU A 270 -1.53 0.90 -3.97
N LEU A 271 -0.83 0.15 -3.12
CA LEU A 271 -0.80 0.36 -1.66
C LEU A 271 0.55 0.96 -1.25
N LEU A 272 0.51 2.03 -0.48
CA LEU A 272 1.67 2.76 0.03
C LEU A 272 1.62 2.83 1.58
N PRO A 273 1.90 1.71 2.29
CA PRO A 273 1.81 1.65 3.77
C PRO A 273 2.84 2.54 4.47
N HIS A 274 4.06 2.63 3.91
CA HIS A 274 5.16 3.44 4.45
C HIS A 274 6.05 4.02 3.33
N ALA A 275 5.48 4.29 2.16
CA ALA A 275 6.27 4.66 1.00
C ALA A 275 6.86 6.07 1.13
N HIS A 276 8.18 6.17 0.97
CA HIS A 276 8.89 7.43 0.74
C HIS A 276 8.89 7.82 -0.74
N VAL A 277 7.76 7.63 -1.42
CA VAL A 277 7.59 7.88 -2.84
C VAL A 277 6.25 8.58 -3.06
N VAL A 278 6.22 9.52 -4.00
CA VAL A 278 4.97 10.19 -4.42
C VAL A 278 4.13 9.18 -5.20
N PRO A 279 2.82 9.06 -4.95
CA PRO A 279 1.97 8.10 -5.67
C PRO A 279 2.10 8.13 -7.20
N ASP A 280 2.22 9.32 -7.82
CA ASP A 280 2.41 9.46 -9.27
C ASP A 280 3.69 8.79 -9.78
N MET A 281 4.75 8.75 -8.97
CA MET A 281 5.97 8.05 -9.33
C MET A 281 5.78 6.53 -9.32
N ALA A 282 4.97 6.03 -8.38
CA ALA A 282 4.61 4.62 -8.32
C ALA A 282 3.66 4.22 -9.47
N LEU A 283 2.75 5.10 -9.90
CA LEU A 283 1.96 4.92 -11.12
C LEU A 283 2.85 4.77 -12.37
N GLY A 284 4.00 5.46 -12.40
CA GLY A 284 4.97 5.37 -13.50
C GLY A 284 5.58 3.98 -13.72
N ALA A 285 5.46 3.08 -12.74
CA ALA A 285 5.86 1.69 -12.89
C ALA A 285 4.87 0.88 -13.75
N LEU A 286 3.60 1.31 -13.86
CA LEU A 286 2.56 0.56 -14.58
C LEU A 286 2.69 0.72 -16.09
N ARG A 287 2.60 -0.39 -16.82
CA ARG A 287 2.46 -0.43 -18.28
C ARG A 287 1.11 -1.01 -18.68
N LEU A 288 0.25 -0.13 -19.20
CA LEU A 288 -1.03 -0.45 -19.81
C LEU A 288 -0.80 -0.75 -21.30
N ARG A 289 -1.22 -1.93 -21.74
CA ARG A 289 -1.10 -2.34 -23.15
C ARG A 289 -2.17 -1.65 -24.00
N ALA A 290 -1.74 -0.88 -24.99
CA ALA A 290 -2.62 -0.12 -25.88
C ALA A 290 -3.17 -0.93 -27.07
N ASP A 291 -2.59 -2.11 -27.32
CA ASP A 291 -2.93 -3.00 -28.44
C ASP A 291 -4.14 -3.90 -28.17
N SER A 292 -4.73 -3.82 -26.97
CA SER A 292 -5.84 -4.67 -26.57
C SER A 292 -7.20 -4.00 -26.82
N THR A 293 -8.16 -4.80 -27.29
CA THR A 293 -9.58 -4.42 -27.33
C THR A 293 -10.27 -4.54 -25.97
N ALA A 294 -9.57 -5.09 -24.96
CA ALA A 294 -10.10 -5.21 -23.61
C ALA A 294 -10.28 -3.83 -22.97
N PRO A 295 -11.26 -3.68 -22.06
CA PRO A 295 -11.39 -2.45 -21.29
C PRO A 295 -10.12 -2.17 -20.48
N LEU A 296 -9.81 -0.89 -20.30
CA LEU A 296 -8.73 -0.47 -19.43
C LEU A 296 -9.04 -0.85 -17.97
N PRO A 297 -8.03 -1.22 -17.19
CA PRO A 297 -8.20 -1.49 -15.77
C PRO A 297 -8.59 -0.22 -15.01
N THR A 298 -9.35 -0.36 -13.93
CA THR A 298 -9.45 0.72 -12.93
C THR A 298 -8.23 0.68 -12.04
N ILE A 299 -7.66 1.84 -11.70
CA ILE A 299 -6.50 1.93 -10.80
C ILE A 299 -6.93 2.64 -9.53
N SER A 300 -6.81 1.99 -8.37
CA SER A 300 -7.06 2.60 -7.07
C SER A 300 -5.78 2.69 -6.24
N VAL A 301 -5.67 3.78 -5.48
CA VAL A 301 -4.48 4.08 -4.67
C VAL A 301 -4.90 4.18 -3.20
N VAL A 302 -4.17 3.52 -2.31
CA VAL A 302 -4.29 3.67 -0.86
C VAL A 302 -2.95 4.12 -0.31
N GLN A 303 -2.94 5.23 0.43
CA GLN A 303 -1.74 5.79 1.01
C GLN A 303 -1.91 5.99 2.51
N LEU A 304 -0.93 5.50 3.28
CA LEU A 304 -0.71 5.83 4.68
C LEU A 304 0.50 6.76 4.75
N PRO A 305 0.31 8.09 4.63
CA PRO A 305 1.43 9.02 4.64
C PRO A 305 2.28 8.87 5.93
N CYS A 306 3.59 8.76 5.75
CA CYS A 306 4.55 8.80 6.83
C CYS A 306 5.36 10.12 6.82
N CYS A 307 5.83 10.51 8.00
CA CYS A 307 6.79 11.60 8.27
C CYS A 307 6.76 12.76 7.24
N SER A 308 7.70 12.76 6.30
CA SER A 308 7.95 13.87 5.36
C SER A 308 6.99 13.90 4.16
N TYR A 309 6.25 12.83 3.91
CA TYR A 309 5.43 12.64 2.72
C TYR A 309 3.95 13.00 2.93
N VAL A 310 3.57 13.50 4.11
CA VAL A 310 2.23 14.04 4.40
C VAL A 310 1.80 15.10 3.38
N LYS A 311 2.77 15.82 2.79
CA LYS A 311 2.58 16.90 1.80
C LYS A 311 2.13 16.41 0.41
N HIS A 312 2.12 15.11 0.17
CA HIS A 312 1.62 14.52 -1.08
C HIS A 312 0.20 14.03 -0.85
N ASP A 313 -0.74 14.97 -0.89
CA ASP A 313 -2.17 14.79 -0.67
C ASP A 313 -2.99 14.69 -1.95
N THR A 314 -2.31 14.56 -3.09
CA THR A 314 -2.92 14.42 -4.42
C THR A 314 -2.28 13.28 -5.19
N VAL A 315 -3.07 12.70 -6.10
CA VAL A 315 -2.65 11.73 -7.11
C VAL A 315 -3.17 12.24 -8.45
N CYS A 316 -2.29 12.48 -9.43
CA CYS A 316 -2.72 13.01 -10.72
C CYS A 316 -3.56 14.31 -10.59
N ASP A 317 -3.17 15.18 -9.66
CA ASP A 317 -3.88 16.41 -9.26
C ASP A 317 -5.27 16.22 -8.64
N LEU A 318 -5.69 14.98 -8.42
CA LEU A 318 -6.94 14.66 -7.73
C LEU A 318 -6.70 14.64 -6.23
N ALA A 319 -7.60 15.28 -5.47
CA ALA A 319 -7.72 15.07 -4.03
C ALA A 319 -8.19 13.63 -3.75
N ALA A 320 -7.93 13.12 -2.55
CA ALA A 320 -8.41 11.80 -2.15
C ALA A 320 -9.96 11.79 -2.10
N ASP A 321 -10.57 10.75 -2.67
CA ASP A 321 -12.02 10.52 -2.58
C ASP A 321 -12.44 10.22 -1.14
N VAL A 322 -11.58 9.54 -0.40
CA VAL A 322 -11.77 9.28 1.02
C VAL A 322 -10.49 9.61 1.77
N GLN A 323 -10.62 10.41 2.83
CA GLN A 323 -9.56 10.69 3.79
C GLN A 323 -10.10 10.58 5.21
N TYR A 324 -9.41 9.82 6.07
CA TYR A 324 -9.76 9.72 7.48
C TYR A 324 -8.52 9.45 8.34
N VAL A 325 -8.65 9.74 9.64
CA VAL A 325 -7.63 9.43 10.65
C VAL A 325 -7.92 8.05 11.26
N ASP A 326 -7.05 7.09 11.02
CA ASP A 326 -7.14 5.75 11.62
C ASP A 326 -6.44 5.69 12.99
N SER A 327 -7.23 5.86 14.04
CA SER A 327 -6.78 5.75 15.44
C SER A 327 -6.38 4.33 15.89
N ARG A 328 -6.50 3.31 15.03
CA ARG A 328 -6.14 1.92 15.34
C ARG A 328 -4.73 1.56 14.86
N ILE A 329 -4.07 2.44 14.11
CA ILE A 329 -2.66 2.28 13.78
C ILE A 329 -1.84 2.58 15.04
N CYS A 330 -0.97 1.64 15.42
CA CYS A 330 -0.07 1.82 16.55
C CYS A 330 1.11 2.69 16.12
N GLY A 331 1.62 3.55 17.01
CA GLY A 331 2.84 4.32 16.76
C GLY A 331 3.62 4.54 18.05
N ASP A 332 4.91 4.82 17.92
CA ASP A 332 5.84 5.00 19.05
C ASP A 332 5.45 6.15 20.01
N LYS A 333 4.64 7.11 19.53
CA LYS A 333 4.07 8.17 20.34
C LYS A 333 2.64 7.79 20.73
N LEU A 334 2.31 7.93 22.02
CA LEU A 334 0.94 7.82 22.54
C LEU A 334 -0.01 8.63 21.65
N GLY A 335 -0.93 7.94 20.95
CA GLY A 335 -1.83 8.55 19.96
C GLY A 335 -1.40 8.41 18.50
N GLY A 336 -0.69 7.34 18.13
CA GLY A 336 -0.18 7.01 16.77
C GLY A 336 -1.20 6.86 15.62
N ALA A 337 -2.33 7.55 15.70
CA ALA A 337 -3.29 7.64 14.61
C ALA A 337 -2.61 8.22 13.36
N ARG A 338 -2.90 7.63 12.19
CA ARG A 338 -2.39 8.13 10.90
C ARG A 338 -3.53 8.47 9.97
N ASP A 339 -3.29 9.45 9.10
CA ASP A 339 -4.15 9.66 7.96
C ASP A 339 -4.12 8.43 7.05
N VAL A 340 -5.26 8.10 6.48
CA VAL A 340 -5.43 7.14 5.40
C VAL A 340 -6.12 7.89 4.28
N ARG A 341 -5.54 7.83 3.08
CA ARG A 341 -6.06 8.47 1.87
C ARG A 341 -6.31 7.41 0.81
N ILE A 342 -7.47 7.49 0.16
CA ILE A 342 -7.89 6.55 -0.88
C ILE A 342 -8.34 7.36 -2.10
N TRP A 343 -7.86 6.95 -3.26
CA TRP A 343 -8.32 7.43 -4.56
C TRP A 343 -8.98 6.28 -5.33
N LEU A 344 -10.20 6.53 -5.80
CA LEU A 344 -11.04 5.59 -6.53
C LEU A 344 -10.89 5.87 -8.03
N ASP A 345 -10.42 4.85 -8.76
CA ASP A 345 -10.22 4.90 -10.22
C ASP A 345 -9.52 6.17 -10.75
N VAL A 346 -8.21 6.25 -10.52
CA VAL A 346 -7.36 7.31 -11.08
C VAL A 346 -6.98 7.07 -12.54
N THR A 347 -7.47 6.00 -13.19
CA THR A 347 -7.06 5.61 -14.55
C THR A 347 -7.21 6.75 -15.57
N PRO A 348 -8.36 7.45 -15.68
CA PRO A 348 -8.52 8.51 -16.68
C PRO A 348 -7.50 9.65 -16.49
N ALA A 349 -7.33 10.12 -15.25
CA ALA A 349 -6.41 11.19 -14.91
C ALA A 349 -4.94 10.76 -15.11
N ALA A 350 -4.60 9.53 -14.73
CA ALA A 350 -3.27 8.97 -14.90
C ALA A 350 -2.87 8.84 -16.37
N ILE A 351 -3.81 8.52 -17.26
CA ILE A 351 -3.58 8.49 -18.71
C ILE A 351 -3.43 9.91 -19.25
N ALA A 352 -4.34 10.82 -18.90
CA ALA A 352 -4.33 12.20 -19.37
C ALA A 352 -3.01 12.93 -19.02
N LEU A 353 -2.51 12.73 -17.80
CA LEU A 353 -1.24 13.29 -17.33
C LEU A 353 -0.01 12.45 -17.69
N ARG A 354 -0.20 11.30 -18.35
CA ARG A 354 0.85 10.31 -18.66
C ARG A 354 1.65 9.89 -17.42
N ALA A 355 0.96 9.74 -16.29
CA ALA A 355 1.50 9.20 -15.05
C ALA A 355 1.72 7.68 -15.14
N VAL A 356 0.99 6.99 -16.03
CA VAL A 356 1.20 5.57 -16.39
C VAL A 356 1.80 5.44 -17.79
N ARG A 357 2.40 4.29 -18.10
CA ARG A 357 2.88 3.97 -19.46
C ARG A 357 1.74 3.39 -20.27
N VAL A 358 1.49 3.95 -21.45
CA VAL A 358 0.50 3.41 -22.41
C VAL A 358 1.28 2.93 -23.64
N GLY A 359 1.38 1.61 -23.80
CA GLY A 359 2.34 0.96 -24.70
C GLY A 359 3.78 1.20 -24.24
N ASP A 360 4.70 1.42 -25.18
CA ASP A 360 6.13 1.67 -24.87
C ASP A 360 6.45 3.16 -24.59
N LYS A 361 5.43 4.01 -24.51
CA LYS A 361 5.63 5.42 -24.19
C LYS A 361 6.08 5.56 -22.74
N VAL A 362 7.27 6.14 -22.56
CA VAL A 362 7.83 6.48 -21.24
C VAL A 362 6.86 7.42 -20.50
N PRO A 363 6.59 7.18 -19.20
CA PRO A 363 5.70 8.04 -18.45
C PRO A 363 6.40 9.39 -18.23
N LEU A 364 5.62 10.46 -18.09
CA LEU A 364 6.20 11.75 -17.78
C LEU A 364 6.68 11.72 -16.33
N THR A 365 7.95 12.07 -16.11
CA THR A 365 8.46 12.23 -14.74
C THR A 365 7.64 13.28 -14.01
N SER A 366 7.57 13.21 -12.68
CA SER A 366 6.90 14.22 -11.85
C SER A 366 7.32 15.66 -12.18
N LYS A 367 8.58 15.88 -12.58
CA LYS A 367 9.08 17.17 -13.08
C LYS A 367 8.48 17.57 -14.42
N LEU A 368 8.30 16.62 -15.34
CA LEU A 368 7.66 16.84 -16.64
C LEU A 368 6.16 17.04 -16.51
N VAL A 369 5.49 16.31 -15.62
CA VAL A 369 4.07 16.54 -15.28
C VAL A 369 3.90 17.96 -14.74
N ALA A 370 4.72 18.35 -13.75
CA ALA A 370 4.71 19.71 -13.21
C ALA A 370 5.00 20.80 -14.27
N ARG A 371 5.79 20.48 -15.31
CA ARG A 371 6.08 21.40 -16.43
C ARG A 371 4.93 21.44 -17.44
N GLN A 372 4.27 20.32 -17.74
CA GLN A 372 3.09 20.31 -18.60
C GLN A 372 1.94 21.11 -18.00
N ARG A 373 1.77 21.08 -16.67
CA ARG A 373 0.83 21.96 -15.95
C ARG A 373 1.05 23.44 -16.26
N LYS A 374 2.31 23.90 -16.24
CA LYS A 374 2.64 25.28 -16.62
C LYS A 374 2.28 25.60 -18.07
N ASN A 375 2.39 24.62 -18.97
CA ASN A 375 2.10 24.81 -20.39
C ASN A 375 0.60 24.79 -20.70
N LEU A 376 -0.21 24.08 -19.92
CA LEU A 376 -1.67 24.03 -20.08
C LEU A 376 -2.38 25.29 -19.56
N GLY A 377 -1.63 26.27 -19.05
CA GLY A 377 -2.20 27.53 -18.56
C GLY A 377 -3.02 27.38 -17.28
N GLU A 378 -2.95 26.22 -16.61
CA GLU A 378 -3.64 26.05 -15.34
C GLU A 378 -3.03 26.98 -14.29
N PRO A 379 -3.82 27.87 -13.68
CA PRO A 379 -3.31 28.79 -12.68
C PRO A 379 -2.78 27.95 -11.52
N SER A 380 -1.45 27.97 -11.32
CA SER A 380 -0.79 27.34 -10.18
C SER A 380 -1.59 27.66 -8.93
N ALA A 381 -2.27 26.66 -8.36
CA ALA A 381 -3.01 26.81 -7.12
C ALA A 381 -2.07 27.46 -6.12
N LYS A 382 -2.32 28.74 -5.79
CA LYS A 382 -1.50 29.48 -4.85
C LYS A 382 -1.62 28.70 -3.55
N ARG A 383 -0.55 27.97 -3.18
CA ARG A 383 -0.46 27.31 -1.87
C ARG A 383 -0.74 28.38 -0.82
N GLY A 384 -1.93 28.34 -0.26
CA GLY A 384 -2.30 29.14 0.90
C GLY A 384 -1.29 28.81 1.99
N GLN A 385 -0.40 29.74 2.29
CA GLN A 385 0.32 29.74 3.55
C GLN A 385 -0.72 30.20 4.59
N SER A 386 -1.31 29.23 5.28
CA SER A 386 -2.12 29.46 6.48
C SER A 386 -1.44 28.78 7.66
#